data_AF-A0A958LUV5-F1
#
_entry.id   AF-A0A958LUV5-F1
#
_cell.length_a   1.000
_cell.length_b   1.000
_cell.length_c   1.000
_cell.angle_alpha   90.00
_cell.angle_beta   90.00
_cell.angle_gamma   90.00
#
_symmetry.space_group_name_H-M   'P 1'
#
loop_
_entity.id
_entity.type
_entity.pdbx_description
1 polymer ?
#
loop_
_entity_poly.entity_id
_entity_poly.type
_entity_poly.pdbx_seq_one_letter_code
_entity_poly.pdbx_strand_id
1 'polypeptide(L)'
;MKLLGGILICFFVIACSHEEKINNIQLNRTIHVTKIYYSPLELTKRVSFESHAQHKTYYLGKNVSYNEVEKIRIQLEAVIGKKLKTRGEAHITLVTPPEFDNSLKLQLNRKDIDDLALRFKIQDQDFQPICVGKGVNQKDPSMETYFLVVKFPKGEELRDEINKKVLTKIKSSSFNPSDFYPHITLGFTVRDLHIQDGVKKDVHSCFISLEKHDYETDVD
;
A
#
# COMPACT_ATOMS: atom_id res chain seq x y z
N MET A 1 -12.64 -6.53 -94.10
CA MET A 1 -12.95 -6.99 -92.72
C MET A 1 -12.33 -6.00 -91.75
N LYS A 2 -13.20 -5.31 -90.97
CA LYS A 2 -13.04 -4.63 -89.65
C LYS A 2 -11.64 -4.11 -89.25
N LEU A 3 -11.45 -2.78 -89.09
CA LEU A 3 -11.51 -1.99 -87.82
C LEU A 3 -10.43 -2.42 -86.80
N LEU A 4 -9.60 -1.63 -86.11
CA LEU A 4 -9.59 -0.25 -85.59
C LEU A 4 -8.09 0.17 -85.46
N GLY A 5 -7.65 1.42 -85.54
CA GLY A 5 -8.15 2.60 -84.85
C GLY A 5 -7.43 2.76 -83.50
N GLY A 6 -6.17 3.18 -83.53
CA GLY A 6 -5.33 3.37 -82.35
C GLY A 6 -5.65 4.68 -81.61
N ILE A 7 -5.80 4.58 -80.29
CA ILE A 7 -5.81 5.71 -79.36
C ILE A 7 -4.88 5.32 -78.21
N LEU A 8 -3.73 6.00 -78.14
CA LEU A 8 -2.77 5.88 -77.05
C LEU A 8 -3.19 6.82 -75.93
N ILE A 9 -3.76 6.29 -74.85
CA ILE A 9 -4.14 7.05 -73.66
C ILE A 9 -2.91 7.13 -72.74
N CYS A 10 -2.31 8.32 -72.63
CA CYS A 10 -1.31 8.64 -71.62
C CYS A 10 -1.97 8.70 -70.23
N PHE A 11 -1.68 7.73 -69.37
CA PHE A 11 -1.97 7.82 -67.95
C PHE A 11 -0.90 8.70 -67.27
N PHE A 12 -1.26 9.95 -66.94
CA PHE A 12 -0.54 10.73 -65.95
C PHE A 12 -0.86 10.18 -64.56
N VAL A 13 0.06 9.41 -63.98
CA VAL A 13 0.02 9.04 -62.57
C VAL A 13 0.51 10.25 -61.77
N ILE A 14 -0.42 11.00 -61.19
CA ILE A 14 -0.11 12.02 -60.19
C ILE A 14 0.21 11.28 -58.89
N ALA A 15 1.50 11.13 -58.58
CA ALA A 15 1.95 10.68 -57.27
C ALA A 15 1.75 11.83 -56.27
N CYS A 16 0.64 11.81 -55.54
CA CYS A 16 0.50 12.63 -54.33
C CYS A 16 1.40 12.04 -53.24
N SER A 17 2.61 12.61 -53.08
CA SER A 17 3.42 12.40 -51.89
C SER A 17 2.76 13.11 -50.71
N HIS A 18 1.95 12.36 -49.94
CA HIS A 18 1.47 12.82 -48.65
C HIS A 18 2.63 12.70 -47.66
N GLU A 19 3.35 13.81 -47.49
CA GLU A 19 4.39 13.96 -46.49
C GLU A 19 3.68 14.17 -45.14
N GLU A 20 3.44 13.08 -44.40
CA GLU A 20 3.00 13.16 -43.02
C GLU A 20 4.06 13.89 -42.20
N LYS A 21 3.80 15.16 -41.89
CA LYS A 21 4.52 15.89 -40.85
C LYS A 21 4.25 15.20 -39.53
N ILE A 22 5.12 14.28 -39.15
CA ILE A 22 5.26 13.78 -37.79
C ILE A 22 5.67 14.97 -36.94
N ASN A 23 4.68 15.66 -36.36
CA ASN A 23 4.88 16.65 -35.32
C ASN A 23 5.41 15.92 -34.09
N ASN A 24 6.74 15.84 -34.03
CA ASN A 24 7.50 15.35 -32.89
C ASN A 24 7.38 16.39 -31.77
N ILE A 25 6.22 16.43 -31.11
CA ILE A 25 6.07 17.13 -29.84
C ILE A 25 6.84 16.27 -28.83
N GLN A 26 8.12 16.56 -28.67
CA GLN A 26 8.88 16.16 -27.49
C GLN A 26 8.18 16.74 -26.28
N LEU A 27 7.29 15.94 -25.70
CA LEU A 27 6.66 16.21 -24.43
C LEU A 27 7.74 16.05 -23.34
N ASN A 28 8.61 17.06 -23.22
CA ASN A 28 9.43 17.27 -22.03
C ASN A 28 8.50 17.65 -20.88
N ARG A 29 7.70 16.68 -20.41
CA ARG A 29 7.10 16.75 -19.08
C ARG A 29 8.26 16.55 -18.13
N THR A 30 8.77 17.65 -17.59
CA THR A 30 9.48 17.66 -16.32
C THR A 30 8.59 16.90 -15.34
N ILE A 31 8.91 15.64 -15.05
CA ILE A 31 8.22 14.87 -14.04
C ILE A 31 8.58 15.55 -12.73
N HIS A 32 7.70 16.42 -12.24
CA HIS A 32 7.78 16.86 -10.86
C HIS A 32 7.59 15.59 -10.03
N VAL A 33 8.71 15.04 -9.55
CA VAL A 33 8.70 13.94 -8.60
C VAL A 33 8.09 14.50 -7.33
N THR A 34 6.78 14.31 -7.16
CA THR A 34 6.11 14.75 -5.95
C THR A 34 6.57 13.85 -4.82
N LYS A 35 7.32 14.43 -3.87
CA LYS A 35 7.77 13.74 -2.67
C LYS A 35 6.81 14.02 -1.52
N ILE A 36 6.64 13.03 -0.65
CA ILE A 36 5.90 13.18 0.60
C ILE A 36 6.90 13.13 1.75
N TYR A 37 6.85 14.12 2.62
CA TYR A 37 7.77 14.26 3.74
C TYR A 37 7.20 13.61 5.00
N TYR A 38 8.08 13.02 5.82
CA TYR A 38 7.73 12.50 7.13
C TYR A 38 8.89 12.69 8.11
N SER A 39 8.57 12.83 9.40
CA SER A 39 9.56 12.75 10.47
C SER A 39 9.70 11.29 10.92
N PRO A 40 10.87 10.65 10.78
CA PRO A 40 11.08 9.30 11.27
C PRO A 40 10.82 9.20 12.78
N LEU A 41 11.36 10.15 13.57
CA LEU A 41 11.25 10.16 15.02
C LEU A 41 9.80 10.25 15.50
N GLU A 42 9.01 11.16 14.93
CA GLU A 42 7.61 11.32 15.36
C GLU A 42 6.74 10.17 14.84
N LEU A 43 6.97 9.66 13.63
CA LEU A 43 6.18 8.57 13.07
C LEU A 43 6.42 7.24 13.80
N THR A 44 7.65 6.96 14.25
CA THR A 44 7.96 5.73 15.01
C THR A 44 7.81 5.89 16.52
N LYS A 45 7.44 7.09 16.99
CA LYS A 45 7.21 7.39 18.39
C LYS A 45 6.26 6.37 19.02
N ARG A 46 6.65 5.90 20.20
CA ARG A 46 5.90 4.90 20.96
C ARG A 46 4.47 5.36 21.23
N VAL A 47 3.51 4.52 20.86
CA VAL A 47 2.11 4.61 21.28
C VAL A 47 1.81 3.45 22.24
N SER A 48 0.90 3.68 23.20
CA SER A 48 0.49 2.63 24.12
C SER A 48 -0.09 1.42 23.39
N PHE A 49 0.18 0.23 23.93
CA PHE A 49 -0.44 -1.00 23.46
C PHE A 49 -1.94 -0.97 23.77
N GLU A 50 -2.75 -1.27 22.75
CA GLU A 50 -4.19 -1.43 22.89
C GLU A 50 -4.56 -2.87 22.52
N SER A 51 -5.22 -3.56 23.45
CA SER A 51 -5.73 -4.89 23.21
C SER A 51 -7.09 -4.80 22.54
N HIS A 52 -7.28 -5.54 21.45
CA HIS A 52 -8.58 -5.73 20.81
C HIS A 52 -9.22 -7.06 21.23
N ALA A 53 -8.77 -7.67 22.33
CA ALA A 53 -9.28 -8.96 22.79
C ALA A 53 -10.78 -8.94 23.11
N GLN A 54 -11.32 -7.78 23.49
CA GLN A 54 -12.74 -7.58 23.80
C GLN A 54 -13.59 -7.21 22.57
N HIS A 55 -12.97 -6.92 21.43
CA HIS A 55 -13.71 -6.56 20.22
C HIS A 55 -14.41 -7.78 19.63
N LYS A 56 -15.52 -7.56 18.92
CA LYS A 56 -16.24 -8.64 18.21
C LYS A 56 -15.30 -9.37 17.25
N THR A 57 -14.56 -8.61 16.46
CA THR A 57 -13.51 -9.08 15.55
C THR A 57 -12.14 -8.74 16.14
N TYR A 58 -11.35 -9.77 16.41
CA TYR A 58 -10.02 -9.61 16.97
C TYR A 58 -8.98 -9.32 15.88
N TYR A 59 -8.05 -8.42 16.18
CA TYR A 59 -6.82 -8.26 15.43
C TYR A 59 -5.71 -7.83 16.38
N LEU A 60 -4.47 -8.16 16.02
CA LEU A 60 -3.29 -7.63 16.70
C LEU A 60 -2.69 -6.52 15.84
N GLY A 61 -2.46 -5.35 16.43
CA GLY A 61 -1.82 -4.22 15.76
C GLY A 61 -0.65 -3.67 16.56
N LYS A 62 0.39 -3.19 15.87
CA LYS A 62 1.30 -2.18 16.40
C LYS A 62 0.67 -0.81 16.16
N ASN A 63 0.45 -0.04 17.21
CA ASN A 63 -0.25 1.24 17.12
C ASN A 63 0.75 2.31 16.68
N VAL A 64 0.27 3.26 15.89
CA VAL A 64 1.06 4.38 15.38
C VAL A 64 0.29 5.67 15.61
N SER A 65 0.99 6.78 15.81
CA SER A 65 0.36 8.10 15.99
C SER A 65 -0.50 8.44 14.78
N TYR A 66 -1.82 8.50 14.96
CA TYR A 66 -2.74 8.89 13.89
C TYR A 66 -2.44 10.30 13.37
N ASN A 67 -2.05 11.23 14.24
CA ASN A 67 -1.73 12.61 13.86
C ASN A 67 -0.55 12.67 12.88
N GLU A 68 0.47 11.83 13.06
CA GLU A 68 1.63 11.80 12.14
C GLU A 68 1.25 11.16 10.80
N VAL A 69 0.42 10.13 10.83
CA VAL A 69 -0.14 9.49 9.63
C VAL A 69 -1.07 10.46 8.87
N GLU A 70 -1.81 11.29 9.60
CA GLU A 70 -2.67 12.33 9.04
C GLU A 70 -1.87 13.42 8.30
N LYS A 71 -0.74 13.87 8.84
CA LYS A 71 0.15 14.83 8.14
C LYS A 71 0.62 14.29 6.79
N ILE A 72 0.96 13.00 6.73
CA ILE A 72 1.33 12.31 5.48
C ILE A 72 0.12 12.23 4.54
N ARG A 73 -1.06 11.88 5.05
CA ARG A 73 -2.30 11.84 4.28
C ARG A 73 -2.65 13.20 3.68
N ILE A 74 -2.53 14.30 4.42
CA ILE A 74 -2.84 15.65 3.93
C ILE A 74 -1.94 16.02 2.74
N GLN A 75 -0.64 15.72 2.84
CA GLN A 75 0.28 15.89 1.72
C GLN A 75 -0.15 15.05 0.53
N LEU A 76 -0.44 13.76 0.75
CA LEU A 76 -0.91 12.86 -0.29
C LEU A 76 -2.15 13.43 -0.99
N GLU A 77 -3.18 13.84 -0.25
CA GLU A 77 -4.42 14.41 -0.78
C GLU A 77 -4.17 15.62 -1.69
N ALA A 78 -3.19 16.47 -1.33
CA ALA A 78 -2.77 17.58 -2.18
C ALA A 78 -2.11 17.09 -3.49
N VAL A 79 -1.30 16.03 -3.44
CA VAL A 79 -0.70 15.42 -4.64
C VAL A 79 -1.75 14.82 -5.56
N ILE A 80 -2.72 14.10 -5.00
CA ILE A 80 -3.71 13.33 -5.78
C ILE A 80 -4.99 14.11 -6.10
N GLY A 81 -5.11 15.35 -5.61
CA GLY A 81 -6.25 16.24 -5.88
C GLY A 81 -7.59 15.72 -5.37
N LYS A 82 -7.61 14.87 -4.33
CA LYS A 82 -8.85 14.29 -3.78
C LYS A 82 -8.75 14.15 -2.26
N LYS A 83 -9.90 14.26 -1.58
CA LYS A 83 -10.01 13.97 -0.14
C LYS A 83 -10.27 12.48 0.09
N LEU A 84 -9.59 11.92 1.08
CA LEU A 84 -9.68 10.52 1.46
C LEU A 84 -10.50 10.37 2.74
N LYS A 85 -11.30 9.30 2.81
CA LYS A 85 -11.93 8.84 4.04
C LYS A 85 -10.90 8.11 4.89
N THR A 86 -11.09 8.15 6.20
CA THR A 86 -10.23 7.45 7.17
C THR A 86 -11.06 6.87 8.31
N ARG A 87 -10.42 6.09 9.19
CA ARG A 87 -11.03 5.54 10.40
C ARG A 87 -10.69 6.32 11.68
N GLY A 88 -9.85 7.35 11.60
CA GLY A 88 -9.35 8.06 12.79
C GLY A 88 -8.34 7.27 13.63
N GLU A 89 -7.81 6.15 13.10
CA GLU A 89 -6.81 5.30 13.76
C GLU A 89 -5.70 4.92 12.78
N ALA A 90 -4.53 4.54 13.30
CA ALA A 90 -3.41 4.04 12.52
C ALA A 90 -2.66 2.93 13.24
N HIS A 91 -2.40 1.84 12.53
CA HIS A 91 -1.66 0.70 13.05
C HIS A 91 -1.03 -0.11 11.91
N ILE A 92 -0.02 -0.91 12.26
CA ILE A 92 0.50 -2.01 11.44
C ILE A 92 -0.17 -3.29 11.93
N THR A 93 -1.03 -3.90 11.11
CA THR A 93 -1.72 -5.15 11.48
C THR A 93 -0.74 -6.32 11.47
N LEU A 94 -0.58 -7.00 12.60
CA LEU A 94 0.30 -8.16 12.79
C LEU A 94 -0.45 -9.49 12.71
N VAL A 95 -1.72 -9.49 13.11
CA VAL A 95 -2.66 -10.61 12.95
C VAL A 95 -3.99 -10.02 12.53
N THR A 96 -4.48 -10.42 11.37
CA THR A 96 -5.77 -9.99 10.82
C THR A 96 -6.92 -10.81 11.43
N PRO A 97 -8.16 -10.30 11.37
CA PRO A 97 -9.32 -11.06 11.82
C PRO A 97 -9.46 -12.41 11.11
N PRO A 98 -9.34 -12.54 9.77
CA PRO A 98 -9.40 -13.84 9.12
C PRO A 98 -8.30 -14.82 9.55
N GLU A 99 -7.06 -14.36 9.78
CA GLU A 99 -5.99 -15.22 10.28
C GLU A 99 -6.31 -15.76 11.68
N PHE A 100 -6.82 -14.90 12.57
CA PHE A 100 -7.22 -15.33 13.90
C PHE A 100 -8.42 -16.28 13.84
N ASP A 101 -9.49 -15.86 13.16
CA ASP A 101 -10.77 -16.55 13.17
C ASP A 101 -10.74 -17.89 12.43
N ASN A 102 -9.92 -18.03 11.39
CA ASN A 102 -9.88 -19.26 10.59
C ASN A 102 -8.76 -20.20 10.99
N SER A 103 -7.72 -19.72 11.69
CA SER A 103 -6.51 -20.52 11.96
C SER A 103 -6.11 -20.47 13.43
N LEU A 104 -5.78 -19.29 13.97
CA LEU A 104 -5.11 -19.19 15.26
C LEU A 104 -6.02 -19.52 16.45
N LYS A 105 -7.31 -19.14 16.39
CA LYS A 105 -8.26 -19.33 17.49
C LYS A 105 -8.50 -20.80 17.88
N LEU A 106 -8.12 -21.73 16.99
CA LEU A 106 -8.21 -23.16 17.26
C LEU A 106 -7.23 -23.60 18.36
N GLN A 107 -6.16 -22.83 18.60
CA GLN A 107 -5.03 -23.23 19.44
C GLN A 107 -4.54 -22.17 20.43
N LEU A 108 -4.81 -20.91 20.13
CA LEU A 108 -4.44 -19.75 20.94
C LEU A 108 -5.68 -18.92 21.21
N ASN A 109 -5.84 -18.47 22.44
CA ASN A 109 -6.84 -17.45 22.72
C ASN A 109 -6.26 -16.05 22.43
N ARG A 110 -7.12 -15.03 22.44
CA ARG A 110 -6.74 -13.63 22.16
C ARG A 110 -5.68 -13.12 23.15
N LYS A 111 -5.82 -13.50 24.42
CA LYS A 111 -4.88 -13.11 25.49
C LYS A 111 -3.49 -13.71 25.27
N ASP A 112 -3.39 -14.96 24.80
CA ASP A 112 -2.09 -15.58 24.53
C ASP A 112 -1.28 -14.79 23.47
N ILE A 113 -1.98 -14.26 22.46
CA ILE A 113 -1.40 -13.46 21.38
C ILE A 113 -1.03 -12.06 21.89
N ASP A 114 -1.90 -11.43 22.68
CA ASP A 114 -1.58 -10.13 23.32
C ASP A 114 -0.38 -10.25 24.27
N ASP A 115 -0.33 -11.29 25.10
CA ASP A 115 0.78 -11.55 26.01
C ASP A 115 2.10 -11.77 25.25
N LEU A 116 2.05 -12.41 24.08
CA LEU A 116 3.20 -12.52 23.18
C LEU A 116 3.63 -11.15 22.66
N ALA A 117 2.70 -10.35 22.17
CA ALA A 117 2.97 -9.01 21.66
C ALA A 117 3.63 -8.10 22.72
N LEU A 118 3.15 -8.17 23.96
CA LEU A 118 3.73 -7.45 25.10
C LEU A 118 5.15 -7.93 25.43
N ARG A 119 5.41 -9.24 25.42
CA ARG A 119 6.77 -9.78 25.61
C ARG A 119 7.73 -9.40 24.49
N PHE A 120 7.23 -9.35 23.25
CA PHE A 120 7.98 -8.87 22.08
C PHE A 120 8.14 -7.36 22.06
N LYS A 121 7.47 -6.65 22.98
CA LYS A 121 7.49 -5.19 23.10
C LYS A 121 7.20 -4.49 21.79
N ILE A 122 6.25 -4.97 20.99
CA ILE A 122 6.03 -4.48 19.61
C ILE A 122 5.83 -2.96 19.51
N GLN A 123 5.33 -2.32 20.56
CA GLN A 123 5.16 -0.86 20.59
C GLN A 123 6.46 -0.09 20.75
N ASP A 124 7.50 -0.71 21.32
CA ASP A 124 8.83 -0.12 21.55
C ASP A 124 9.78 -0.36 20.36
N GLN A 125 9.28 -0.97 19.28
CA GLN A 125 10.09 -1.41 18.15
C GLN A 125 9.89 -0.47 16.97
N ASP A 126 10.98 -0.08 16.34
CA ASP A 126 10.93 0.76 15.15
C ASP A 126 10.42 -0.01 13.92
N PHE A 127 9.88 0.74 12.97
CA PHE A 127 9.58 0.29 11.62
C PHE A 127 10.13 1.31 10.63
N GLN A 128 10.37 0.89 9.40
CA GLN A 128 10.91 1.76 8.36
C GLN A 128 9.87 2.02 7.27
N PRO A 129 9.39 3.25 7.10
CA PRO A 129 8.59 3.62 5.93
C PRO A 129 9.41 3.47 4.64
N ILE A 130 8.81 2.87 3.62
CA ILE A 130 9.44 2.63 2.32
C ILE A 130 8.88 3.62 1.29
N CYS A 131 7.57 3.63 1.12
CA CYS A 131 6.88 4.43 0.10
C CYS A 131 5.41 4.63 0.51
N VAL A 132 4.74 5.55 -0.18
CA VAL A 132 3.27 5.55 -0.23
C VAL A 132 2.84 4.61 -1.35
N GLY A 133 2.11 3.57 -0.98
CA GLY A 133 1.48 2.62 -1.88
C GLY A 133 0.06 3.04 -2.27
N LYS A 134 -0.38 2.54 -3.43
CA LYS A 134 -1.73 2.71 -3.95
C LYS A 134 -2.30 1.35 -4.35
N GLY A 135 -3.51 1.05 -3.88
CA GLY A 135 -4.31 -0.08 -4.34
C GLY A 135 -5.56 0.40 -5.06
N VAL A 136 -5.95 -0.29 -6.13
CA VAL A 136 -7.16 0.00 -6.91
C VAL A 136 -7.94 -1.29 -7.06
N ASN A 137 -9.26 -1.24 -6.87
CA ASN A 137 -10.11 -2.39 -7.11
C ASN A 137 -10.21 -2.65 -8.63
N GLN A 138 -9.94 -3.88 -9.07
CA GLN A 138 -9.93 -4.23 -10.49
C GLN A 138 -11.31 -4.16 -11.15
N LYS A 139 -12.38 -4.33 -10.37
CA LYS A 139 -13.77 -4.30 -10.85
C LYS A 139 -14.38 -2.90 -10.80
N ASP A 140 -13.91 -2.07 -9.88
CA ASP A 140 -14.35 -0.68 -9.72
C ASP A 140 -13.13 0.25 -9.49
N PRO A 141 -12.58 0.84 -10.57
CA PRO A 141 -11.43 1.73 -10.48
C PRO A 141 -11.66 3.02 -9.66
N SER A 142 -12.91 3.35 -9.31
CA SER A 142 -13.20 4.47 -8.41
C SER A 142 -12.86 4.16 -6.96
N MET A 143 -12.74 2.87 -6.61
CA MET A 143 -12.31 2.42 -5.30
C MET A 143 -10.80 2.33 -5.25
N GLU A 144 -10.21 3.20 -4.43
CA GLU A 144 -8.78 3.27 -4.19
C GLU A 144 -8.50 3.27 -2.69
N THR A 145 -7.43 2.60 -2.28
CA THR A 145 -6.87 2.70 -0.93
C THR A 145 -5.42 3.13 -1.03
N TYR A 146 -4.98 3.93 -0.07
CA TYR A 146 -3.63 4.45 0.03
C TYR A 146 -3.06 4.09 1.39
N PHE A 147 -1.78 3.73 1.41
CA PHE A 147 -1.14 3.18 2.60
C PHE A 147 0.36 3.46 2.56
N LEU A 148 1.00 3.54 3.72
CA LEU A 148 2.45 3.45 3.83
C LEU A 148 2.84 1.99 3.78
N VAL A 149 3.72 1.64 2.84
CA VAL A 149 4.43 0.35 2.90
C VAL A 149 5.59 0.52 3.88
N VAL A 150 5.72 -0.38 4.83
CA VAL A 150 6.78 -0.32 5.84
C VAL A 150 7.56 -1.63 5.91
N LYS A 151 8.79 -1.60 6.42
CA LYS A 151 9.46 -2.80 6.93
C LYS A 151 9.24 -2.88 8.43
N PHE A 152 8.91 -4.05 8.95
CA PHE A 152 8.79 -4.26 10.39
C PHE A 152 9.33 -5.62 10.82
N PRO A 153 10.66 -5.78 10.94
CA PRO A 153 11.31 -7.06 11.23
C PRO A 153 10.80 -7.73 12.51
N LYS A 154 10.56 -6.94 13.57
CA LYS A 154 10.06 -7.52 14.83
C LYS A 154 8.62 -8.06 14.70
N GLY A 155 7.84 -7.52 13.77
CA GLY A 155 6.53 -8.07 13.41
C GLY A 155 6.66 -9.45 12.75
N GLU A 156 7.63 -9.63 11.86
CA GLU A 156 7.95 -10.93 11.24
C GLU A 156 8.35 -11.95 12.30
N GLU A 157 9.28 -11.59 13.20
CA GLU A 157 9.70 -12.48 14.29
C GLU A 157 8.54 -12.88 15.22
N LEU A 158 7.64 -11.95 15.54
CA LEU A 158 6.46 -12.26 16.35
C LEU A 158 5.53 -13.24 15.61
N ARG A 159 5.30 -13.02 14.32
CA ARG A 159 4.47 -13.93 13.50
C ARG A 159 5.08 -15.33 13.46
N ASP A 160 6.39 -15.44 13.33
CA ASP A 160 7.07 -16.74 13.41
C ASP A 160 6.88 -17.42 14.76
N GLU A 161 6.96 -16.67 15.86
CA GLU A 161 6.74 -17.22 17.21
C GLU A 161 5.29 -17.65 17.43
N ILE A 162 4.32 -16.89 16.93
CA ILE A 162 2.90 -17.30 16.90
C ILE A 162 2.76 -18.61 16.14
N ASN A 163 3.36 -18.71 14.95
CA ASN A 163 3.29 -19.91 14.13
C ASN A 163 3.91 -21.14 14.84
N LYS A 164 5.08 -20.99 15.47
CA LYS A 164 5.71 -22.05 16.26
C LYS A 164 4.78 -22.57 17.35
N LYS A 165 4.11 -21.68 18.08
CA LYS A 165 3.15 -22.07 19.12
C LYS A 165 1.93 -22.81 18.58
N VAL A 166 1.48 -22.50 17.36
CA VAL A 166 0.38 -23.23 16.72
C VAL A 166 0.83 -24.59 16.20
N LEU A 167 1.99 -24.66 15.52
CA LEU A 167 2.50 -25.89 14.91
C LEU A 167 2.88 -26.97 15.94
N THR A 168 3.21 -26.58 17.17
CA THR A 168 3.38 -27.56 18.27
C THR A 168 2.10 -28.34 18.57
N LYS A 169 0.93 -27.87 18.12
CA LYS A 169 -0.37 -28.47 18.43
C LYS A 169 -1.10 -29.04 17.20
N ILE A 170 -0.94 -28.46 16.00
CA ILE A 170 -1.52 -29.00 14.73
C ILE A 170 -0.56 -28.76 13.55
N LYS A 171 -0.33 -29.79 12.72
CA LYS A 171 0.48 -29.72 11.50
C LYS A 171 -0.12 -28.91 10.33
N SER A 172 -1.41 -28.54 10.39
CA SER A 172 -2.17 -27.97 9.26
C SER A 172 -2.77 -26.58 9.54
N SER A 173 -2.04 -25.71 10.22
CA SER A 173 -2.45 -24.30 10.33
C SER A 173 -2.38 -23.64 8.95
N SER A 174 -3.42 -22.90 8.56
CA SER A 174 -3.40 -22.04 7.37
C SER A 174 -2.76 -20.67 7.62
N PHE A 175 -2.35 -20.38 8.87
CA PHE A 175 -1.57 -19.19 9.18
C PHE A 175 -0.16 -19.33 8.60
N ASN A 176 0.21 -18.43 7.69
CA ASN A 176 1.54 -18.36 7.13
C ASN A 176 2.24 -17.09 7.62
N PRO A 177 3.28 -17.17 8.47
CA PRO A 177 3.96 -15.98 8.98
C PRO A 177 4.59 -15.14 7.86
N SER A 178 4.98 -15.77 6.74
CA SER A 178 5.58 -15.11 5.58
C SER A 178 4.57 -14.40 4.67
N ASP A 179 3.27 -14.66 4.82
CA ASP A 179 2.22 -13.88 4.14
C ASP A 179 1.96 -12.58 4.92
N PHE A 180 2.99 -11.73 4.99
CA PHE A 180 3.01 -10.52 5.80
C PHE A 180 3.39 -9.32 4.95
N TYR A 181 2.46 -8.37 4.85
CA TYR A 181 2.64 -7.13 4.11
C TYR A 181 2.43 -5.97 5.07
N PRO A 182 3.42 -5.63 5.91
CA PRO A 182 3.27 -4.59 6.91
C PRO A 182 3.03 -3.24 6.22
N HIS A 183 1.91 -2.63 6.58
CA HIS A 183 1.49 -1.35 6.05
C HIS A 183 0.69 -0.57 7.09
N ILE A 184 0.56 0.75 6.86
CA ILE A 184 -0.30 1.64 7.63
C ILE A 184 -1.28 2.29 6.66
N THR A 185 -2.59 2.09 6.83
CA THR A 185 -3.59 2.71 5.96
C THR A 185 -3.58 4.23 6.15
N LEU A 186 -3.41 4.98 5.06
CA LEU A 186 -3.50 6.44 5.04
C LEU A 186 -4.94 6.88 4.80
N GLY A 187 -5.66 6.21 3.91
CA GLY A 187 -7.05 6.54 3.62
C GLY A 187 -7.55 5.90 2.33
N PHE A 188 -8.81 6.11 2.01
CA PHE A 188 -9.48 5.48 0.88
C PHE A 188 -10.60 6.34 0.30
N THR A 189 -10.99 6.11 -0.95
CA THR A 189 -12.07 6.86 -1.60
C THR A 189 -13.45 6.40 -1.12
N VAL A 190 -13.69 5.09 -1.13
CA VAL A 190 -14.97 4.48 -0.73
C VAL A 190 -14.84 3.71 0.57
N ARG A 191 -13.96 2.70 0.61
CA ARG A 191 -13.62 1.87 1.77
C ARG A 191 -12.18 1.38 1.65
N ASP A 192 -11.61 0.90 2.76
CA ASP A 192 -10.30 0.24 2.70
C ASP A 192 -10.40 -1.05 1.87
N LEU A 193 -9.41 -1.26 0.99
CA LEU A 193 -9.32 -2.43 0.14
C LEU A 193 -8.32 -3.42 0.73
N HIS A 194 -8.63 -4.70 0.59
CA HIS A 194 -7.85 -5.80 1.16
C HIS A 194 -7.53 -6.85 0.10
N ILE A 195 -6.85 -7.93 0.49
CA ILE A 195 -6.44 -8.99 -0.45
C ILE A 195 -7.63 -9.63 -1.17
N GLN A 196 -8.81 -9.68 -0.54
CA GLN A 196 -10.06 -10.16 -1.12
C GLN A 196 -10.57 -9.27 -2.27
N ASP A 197 -10.11 -8.02 -2.31
CA ASP A 197 -10.37 -7.07 -3.40
C ASP A 197 -9.31 -7.13 -4.51
N GLY A 198 -8.37 -8.07 -4.41
CA GLY A 198 -7.21 -8.17 -5.30
C GLY A 198 -6.11 -7.14 -5.00
N VAL A 199 -6.18 -6.44 -3.86
CA VAL A 199 -5.20 -5.42 -3.47
C VAL A 199 -4.20 -6.00 -2.47
N LYS A 200 -2.97 -6.16 -2.93
CA LYS A 200 -1.83 -6.59 -2.11
C LYS A 200 -0.98 -5.38 -1.72
N LYS A 201 -0.92 -5.07 -0.43
CA LYS A 201 -0.31 -3.83 0.09
C LYS A 201 1.20 -3.95 0.34
N ASP A 202 1.96 -4.27 -0.72
CA ASP A 202 3.40 -4.48 -0.66
C ASP A 202 4.19 -3.45 -1.49
N VAL A 203 5.51 -3.65 -1.62
CA VAL A 203 6.42 -2.77 -2.35
C VAL A 203 6.09 -2.63 -3.84
N HIS A 204 5.36 -3.58 -4.45
CA HIS A 204 4.92 -3.47 -5.84
C HIS A 204 3.78 -2.47 -6.01
N SER A 205 3.13 -2.08 -4.91
CA SER A 205 2.12 -1.02 -4.90
C SER A 205 2.71 0.38 -4.74
N CYS A 206 4.04 0.54 -4.62
CA CYS A 206 4.66 1.85 -4.43
C CYS A 206 4.28 2.82 -5.55
N PHE A 207 3.76 3.98 -5.15
CA PHE A 207 3.24 5.02 -6.03
C PHE A 207 4.00 6.34 -5.85
N ILE A 208 4.26 6.76 -4.60
CA ILE A 208 5.01 7.98 -4.29
C ILE A 208 6.18 7.66 -3.36
N SER A 209 7.33 8.27 -3.64
CA SER A 209 8.52 8.18 -2.78
C SER A 209 8.38 9.05 -1.54
N LEU A 210 8.93 8.54 -0.43
CA LEU A 210 9.01 9.27 0.83
C LEU A 210 10.37 9.96 0.97
N GLU A 211 10.38 11.14 1.56
CA GLU A 211 11.59 11.85 1.96
C GLU A 211 11.56 12.11 3.46
N LYS A 212 12.69 11.86 4.12
CA LYS A 212 12.84 12.16 5.53
C LYS A 212 12.94 13.67 5.68
N HIS A 213 12.18 14.21 6.62
CA HIS A 213 12.33 15.58 7.08
C HIS A 213 12.51 15.54 8.58
N ASP A 214 13.76 15.67 8.99
CA ASP A 214 14.10 15.85 10.39
C ASP A 214 13.82 17.33 10.67
N TYR A 215 12.88 17.62 11.57
CA TYR A 215 12.84 18.94 12.18
C TYR A 215 14.12 19.04 13.00
N GLU A 216 15.20 19.56 12.41
CA GLU A 216 16.25 20.16 13.21
C GLU A 216 15.54 21.21 14.05
N THR A 217 15.54 21.00 15.36
CA THR A 217 15.17 22.03 16.29
C THR A 217 16.14 23.18 16.03
N ASP A 218 15.68 24.19 15.30
CA ASP A 218 16.21 25.55 15.41
C ASP A 218 15.97 25.94 16.87
N VAL A 219 16.93 25.56 17.72
CA VAL A 219 17.05 26.04 19.09
C VAL A 219 17.68 27.41 18.97
N ASP A 220 16.84 28.44 18.89
CA ASP A 220 17.19 29.81 19.28
C ASP A 220 17.48 29.88 20.79
#